data_AF-A0A368JZE5-F1
#
_entry.id   AF-A0A368JZE5-F1
#
_cell.length_a   1.000
_cell.length_b   1.000
_cell.length_c   1.000
_cell.angle_alpha   90.00
_cell.angle_beta   90.00
_cell.angle_gamma   90.00
#
_symmetry.space_group_name_H-M   'P 1'
#
loop_
_entity.id
_entity.type
_entity.pdbx_description
1 polymer ?
#
loop_
_entity_poly.entity_id
_entity_poly.type
_entity_poly.pdbx_seq_one_letter_code
_entity_poly.pdbx_strand_id
1 'polypeptide(L)'
;MVKGGLHEKTGRDTLEATTRVGGFPHKSGTFWTKGAIWRTEWVDAGKLSTRIRGDKDPQEIAFAVDNDGTRANAGQLTRDISWLYFQPTIASMVMRYRGSHLHWYSGETGALGATAGSTVHFGVNDLGLITVLAKDIGQLPQWQQRLWSAHNVTPEGEVSSELFEAQMMLIPASTKAPEGEVQDALNTLDASFKKRYGTSLLREHSSVTQLLRAVHRFRAVEEGGLLDLSKDLMRLFSERVDVDALTPHFTLANGEKKRAR
;
A
#
# COMPACT_ATOMS: atom_id res chain seq x y z
N MET A 1 -49.75 29.33 28.80
CA MET A 1 -50.06 28.85 27.44
C MET A 1 -49.29 29.71 26.45
N VAL A 2 -48.03 29.36 26.15
CA VAL A 2 -47.16 30.14 25.27
C VAL A 2 -47.13 29.45 23.91
N LYS A 3 -47.73 30.09 22.91
CA LYS A 3 -47.69 29.67 21.50
C LYS A 3 -46.26 29.83 20.99
N GLY A 4 -45.46 28.77 21.03
CA GLY A 4 -44.21 28.68 20.27
C GLY A 4 -44.57 28.39 18.81
N GLY A 5 -44.63 29.43 17.98
CA GLY A 5 -44.90 29.30 16.55
C GLY A 5 -43.83 28.46 15.86
N LEU A 6 -44.21 27.35 15.25
CA LEU A 6 -43.43 26.70 14.21
C LEU A 6 -43.46 27.63 12.97
N HIS A 7 -42.36 28.33 12.72
CA HIS A 7 -42.15 28.99 11.44
C HIS A 7 -41.52 27.98 10.47
N GLU A 8 -42.34 27.07 9.97
CA GLU A 8 -41.97 26.20 8.86
C GLU A 8 -42.22 26.97 7.56
N LYS A 9 -41.15 27.33 6.85
CA LYS A 9 -41.24 27.88 5.49
C LYS A 9 -40.84 26.77 4.54
N THR A 10 -41.84 26.07 4.01
CA THR A 10 -41.63 25.00 3.02
C THR A 10 -41.67 25.61 1.61
N GLY A 11 -40.61 25.38 0.85
CA GLY A 11 -40.49 25.86 -0.53
C GLY A 11 -39.27 25.25 -1.20
N ARG A 12 -39.39 24.98 -2.51
CA ARG A 12 -38.41 24.23 -3.34
C ARG A 12 -36.97 24.79 -3.27
N ASP A 13 -36.82 26.07 -2.92
CA ASP A 13 -35.55 26.80 -2.88
C ASP A 13 -35.33 27.55 -1.54
N THR A 14 -35.87 27.04 -0.43
CA THR A 14 -35.74 27.68 0.88
C THR A 14 -34.86 26.85 1.81
N LEU A 15 -33.92 27.52 2.48
CA LEU A 15 -33.13 26.96 3.58
C LEU A 15 -34.07 26.42 4.67
N GLU A 16 -34.19 25.11 4.75
CA GLU A 16 -34.94 24.47 5.82
C GLU A 16 -34.05 24.40 7.05
N ALA A 17 -34.26 25.34 7.96
CA ALA A 17 -33.69 25.32 9.29
C ALA A 17 -34.81 25.18 10.32
N THR A 18 -34.91 24.02 10.95
CA THR A 18 -35.82 23.83 12.08
C THR A 18 -35.04 24.08 13.36
N THR A 19 -35.33 25.18 14.05
CA THR A 19 -34.79 25.47 15.38
C THR A 19 -35.84 25.21 16.45
N ARG A 20 -35.53 24.35 17.41
CA ARG A 20 -36.38 24.07 18.58
C ARG A 20 -35.63 24.37 19.86
N VAL A 21 -36.35 24.89 20.86
CA VAL A 21 -35.81 25.04 22.21
C VAL A 21 -35.53 23.65 22.77
N GLY A 22 -34.31 23.45 23.30
CA GLY A 22 -33.87 22.20 23.90
C GLY A 22 -34.72 21.86 25.11
N GLY A 23 -35.25 20.64 25.13
CA GLY A 23 -35.93 20.05 26.29
C GLY A 23 -34.99 19.12 27.06
N PHE A 24 -35.46 18.59 28.19
CA PHE A 24 -34.72 17.62 29.01
C PHE A 24 -34.11 16.50 28.13
N PRO A 25 -32.82 16.15 28.28
CA PRO A 25 -31.91 16.48 29.39
C PRO A 25 -31.11 17.79 29.24
N HIS A 26 -31.42 18.65 28.26
CA HIS A 26 -30.64 19.86 27.98
C HIS A 26 -31.07 21.03 28.87
N LYS A 27 -30.11 21.86 29.31
CA LYS A 27 -30.35 23.02 30.20
C LYS A 27 -31.30 24.02 29.53
N SER A 28 -32.16 24.67 30.33
CA SER A 28 -33.05 25.73 29.85
C SER A 28 -32.24 26.86 29.19
N GLY A 29 -32.72 27.35 28.03
CA GLY A 29 -32.02 28.34 27.20
C GLY A 29 -31.13 27.76 26.10
N THR A 30 -31.02 26.44 25.99
CA THR A 30 -30.38 25.79 24.82
C THR A 30 -31.36 25.62 23.67
N PHE A 31 -30.85 25.58 22.44
CA PHE A 31 -31.63 25.31 21.23
C PHE A 31 -30.93 24.25 20.39
N TRP A 32 -31.74 23.48 19.65
CA TRP A 32 -31.29 22.55 18.63
C TRP A 32 -31.72 23.07 17.27
N THR A 33 -30.75 23.23 16.38
CA THR A 33 -30.98 23.61 14.99
C THR A 33 -30.62 22.42 14.11
N LYS A 34 -31.60 21.95 13.33
CA LYS A 34 -31.35 21.06 12.19
C LYS A 34 -31.44 21.89 10.93
N GLY A 35 -30.37 21.90 10.13
CA GLY A 35 -30.34 22.56 8.82
C GLY A 35 -30.12 21.54 7.72
N ALA A 36 -30.84 21.69 6.61
CA ALA A 36 -30.53 21.01 5.35
C ALA A 36 -29.99 22.05 4.35
N ILE A 37 -28.81 21.80 3.79
CA ILE A 37 -28.30 22.57 2.64
C ILE A 37 -28.86 21.90 1.39
N TRP A 38 -29.82 22.55 0.75
CA TRP A 38 -30.23 22.20 -0.61
C TRP A 38 -29.26 22.86 -1.58
N ARG A 39 -28.49 22.06 -2.33
CA ARG A 39 -27.75 22.57 -3.49
C ARG A 39 -28.76 22.75 -4.62
N THR A 40 -28.88 23.96 -5.16
CA THR A 40 -29.76 24.30 -6.28
C THR A 40 -29.35 23.63 -7.60
N GLU A 41 -28.17 23.00 -7.62
CA GLU A 41 -27.66 22.23 -8.76
C GLU A 41 -27.84 20.74 -8.51
N TRP A 42 -28.73 20.13 -9.29
CA TRP A 42 -28.83 18.68 -9.40
C TRP A 42 -27.78 18.23 -10.40
N VAL A 43 -26.77 17.49 -9.92
CA VAL A 43 -25.86 16.79 -10.82
C VAL A 43 -26.58 15.53 -11.28
N ASP A 44 -27.08 15.55 -12.51
CA ASP A 44 -27.66 14.37 -13.13
C ASP A 44 -26.67 13.20 -13.07
N ALA A 45 -27.18 12.01 -12.78
CA ALA A 45 -26.36 10.82 -12.79
C ALA A 45 -25.74 10.67 -14.19
N GLY A 46 -24.42 10.49 -14.23
CA GLY A 46 -23.73 10.19 -15.49
C GLY A 46 -24.35 8.97 -16.16
N LYS A 47 -24.41 8.98 -17.49
CA LYS A 47 -24.94 7.84 -18.27
C LYS A 47 -24.19 6.54 -18.01
N LEU A 48 -22.94 6.63 -17.55
CA LEU A 48 -22.01 5.54 -17.29
C LEU A 48 -21.42 5.66 -15.88
N SER A 49 -21.37 4.55 -15.16
CA SER A 49 -20.78 4.41 -13.83
C SER A 49 -20.03 3.09 -13.71
N THR A 50 -18.77 3.08 -14.14
CA THR A 50 -17.91 1.90 -14.12
C THR A 50 -17.53 1.47 -12.70
N ARG A 51 -17.38 2.43 -11.77
CA ARG A 51 -16.95 2.17 -10.40
C ARG A 51 -18.07 1.74 -9.45
N ILE A 52 -19.26 2.35 -9.55
CA ILE A 52 -20.36 2.11 -8.60
C ILE A 52 -21.39 1.13 -9.18
N ARG A 53 -21.80 1.33 -10.44
CA ARG A 53 -22.77 0.45 -11.11
C ARG A 53 -22.10 -0.77 -11.77
N GLY A 54 -20.80 -0.68 -12.05
CA GLY A 54 -20.05 -1.75 -12.71
C GLY A 54 -20.25 -1.76 -14.24
N ASP A 55 -20.64 -0.63 -14.83
CA ASP A 55 -20.82 -0.55 -16.28
C ASP A 55 -19.51 -0.85 -17.01
N LYS A 56 -19.62 -1.45 -18.20
CA LYS A 56 -18.47 -1.62 -19.09
C LYS A 56 -18.05 -0.28 -19.66
N ASP A 57 -16.80 0.08 -19.46
CA ASP A 57 -16.23 1.27 -20.11
C ASP A 57 -16.00 0.97 -21.59
N PRO A 58 -16.41 1.87 -22.50
CA PRO A 58 -16.11 1.73 -23.92
C PRO A 58 -14.62 1.77 -24.26
N GLN A 59 -13.75 2.30 -23.39
CA GLN A 59 -12.31 2.36 -23.59
C GLN A 59 -11.59 1.22 -22.86
N GLU A 60 -11.43 0.09 -23.56
CA GLU A 60 -10.59 -1.01 -23.07
C GLU A 60 -9.11 -0.62 -23.06
N ILE A 61 -8.40 -1.13 -22.05
CA ILE A 61 -6.97 -0.84 -21.86
C ILE A 61 -6.17 -1.96 -22.51
N ALA A 62 -5.15 -1.57 -23.27
CA ALA A 62 -4.30 -2.50 -24.00
C ALA A 62 -2.94 -2.68 -23.32
N PHE A 63 -2.45 -3.91 -23.32
CA PHE A 63 -1.16 -4.34 -22.77
C PHE A 63 -0.31 -4.99 -23.86
N ALA A 64 0.99 -4.73 -23.88
CA ALA A 64 1.98 -5.44 -24.67
C ALA A 64 2.09 -6.89 -24.17
N VAL A 65 1.85 -7.83 -25.09
CA VAL A 65 1.88 -9.28 -24.82
C VAL A 65 3.06 -9.96 -25.50
N ASP A 66 3.61 -9.34 -26.55
CA ASP A 66 4.67 -9.92 -27.36
C ASP A 66 5.80 -8.91 -27.63
N ASN A 67 6.97 -9.43 -28.00
CA ASN A 67 8.20 -8.66 -28.23
C ASN A 67 8.10 -7.77 -29.48
N ASP A 68 7.24 -8.16 -30.42
CA ASP A 68 6.96 -7.41 -31.64
C ASP A 68 6.10 -6.15 -31.39
N GLY A 69 5.78 -5.86 -30.12
CA GLY A 69 4.94 -4.72 -29.72
C GLY A 69 3.44 -4.99 -29.86
N THR A 70 3.05 -6.23 -30.17
CA THR A 70 1.65 -6.67 -30.22
C THR A 70 0.97 -6.41 -28.88
N ARG A 71 -0.20 -5.78 -28.93
CA ARG A 71 -1.01 -5.46 -27.75
C ARG A 71 -2.35 -6.19 -27.75
N ALA A 72 -2.77 -6.64 -26.57
CA ALA A 72 -4.09 -7.22 -26.33
C ALA A 72 -4.89 -6.37 -25.33
N ASN A 73 -6.20 -6.32 -25.52
CA ASN A 73 -7.08 -5.61 -24.60
C ASN A 73 -7.30 -6.42 -23.32
N ALA A 74 -7.57 -5.73 -22.21
CA ALA A 74 -7.80 -6.35 -20.90
C ALA A 74 -8.89 -7.43 -20.91
N GLY A 75 -9.95 -7.27 -21.72
CA GLY A 75 -11.01 -8.27 -21.86
C GLY A 75 -10.56 -9.58 -22.52
N GLN A 76 -9.49 -9.55 -23.31
CA GLN A 76 -8.88 -10.74 -23.92
C GLN A 76 -7.99 -11.46 -22.90
N LEU A 77 -7.38 -10.74 -21.95
CA LEU A 77 -6.47 -11.29 -20.95
C LEU A 77 -7.15 -12.17 -19.91
N THR A 78 -8.46 -12.01 -19.66
CA THR A 78 -9.18 -12.71 -18.57
C THR A 78 -9.16 -14.25 -18.70
N ARG A 79 -8.88 -14.78 -19.89
CA ARG A 79 -8.74 -16.22 -20.16
C ARG A 79 -7.35 -16.62 -20.63
N ASP A 80 -6.42 -15.68 -20.62
CA ASP A 80 -5.06 -15.91 -21.09
C ASP A 80 -4.18 -16.43 -19.95
N ILE A 81 -3.35 -17.43 -20.27
CA ILE A 81 -2.35 -18.01 -19.37
C ILE A 81 -0.95 -17.45 -19.61
N SER A 82 -0.83 -16.46 -20.50
CA SER A 82 0.40 -15.72 -20.76
C SER A 82 0.83 -14.84 -19.57
N TRP A 83 2.06 -14.36 -19.65
CA TRP A 83 2.68 -13.49 -18.65
C TRP A 83 2.83 -12.08 -19.20
N LEU A 84 2.56 -11.10 -18.35
CA LEU A 84 2.82 -9.69 -18.62
C LEU A 84 4.01 -9.21 -17.80
N TYR A 85 4.74 -8.27 -18.40
CA TYR A 85 5.98 -7.73 -17.85
C TYR A 85 5.79 -6.26 -17.53
N PHE A 86 6.31 -5.85 -16.38
CA PHE A 86 6.15 -4.50 -15.87
C PHE A 86 7.46 -3.99 -15.29
N GLN A 87 7.70 -2.69 -15.46
CA GLN A 87 8.79 -2.01 -14.78
C GLN A 87 8.59 -2.05 -13.26
N PRO A 88 9.65 -2.27 -12.47
CA PRO A 88 9.55 -2.37 -11.01
C PRO A 88 9.03 -1.09 -10.34
N THR A 89 9.06 0.05 -11.02
CA THR A 89 8.47 1.32 -10.57
C THR A 89 6.97 1.23 -10.30
N ILE A 90 6.24 0.26 -10.90
CA ILE A 90 4.82 0.04 -10.61
C ILE A 90 4.57 -0.22 -9.12
N ALA A 91 5.49 -0.90 -8.43
CA ALA A 91 5.36 -1.18 -7.01
C ALA A 91 5.30 0.10 -6.20
N SER A 92 6.24 1.03 -6.42
CA SER A 92 6.23 2.33 -5.74
C SER A 92 4.99 3.14 -6.09
N MET A 93 4.52 3.08 -7.34
CA MET A 93 3.31 3.78 -7.78
C MET A 93 2.04 3.23 -7.10
N VAL A 94 1.90 1.90 -7.01
CA VAL A 94 0.80 1.23 -6.30
C VAL A 94 0.84 1.53 -4.80
N MET A 95 2.03 1.55 -4.20
CA MET A 95 2.21 1.78 -2.77
C MET A 95 1.80 3.19 -2.31
N ARG A 96 1.71 4.17 -3.22
CA ARG A 96 1.22 5.54 -2.93
C ARG A 96 -0.27 5.58 -2.57
N TYR A 97 -1.05 4.56 -2.94
CA TYR A 97 -2.47 4.51 -2.61
C TYR A 97 -2.68 4.12 -1.15
N ARG A 98 -3.66 4.77 -0.50
CA ARG A 98 -4.04 4.41 0.87
C ARG A 98 -4.68 3.02 0.89
N GLY A 99 -4.17 2.14 1.73
CA GLY A 99 -4.63 0.75 1.79
C GLY A 99 -3.99 -0.16 0.73
N SER A 100 -2.91 0.32 0.11
CA SER A 100 -2.01 -0.51 -0.67
C SER A 100 -1.41 -1.63 0.19
N HIS A 101 -1.05 -2.70 -0.50
CA HIS A 101 -0.49 -3.89 0.12
C HIS A 101 0.65 -4.42 -0.75
N LEU A 102 1.81 -4.60 -0.11
CA LEU A 102 2.95 -5.33 -0.64
C LEU A 102 3.30 -6.41 0.37
N HIS A 103 3.37 -7.64 -0.10
CA HIS A 103 3.70 -8.81 0.71
C HIS A 103 4.64 -9.72 -0.09
N TRP A 104 5.61 -10.33 0.57
CA TRP A 104 6.54 -11.28 -0.04
C TRP A 104 6.21 -12.70 0.40
N TYR A 105 6.22 -13.64 -0.55
CA TYR A 105 6.02 -15.07 -0.27
C TYR A 105 7.35 -15.82 -0.25
N SER A 106 8.25 -15.50 -1.18
CA SER A 106 9.57 -16.12 -1.32
C SER A 106 10.61 -15.05 -1.71
N GLY A 107 11.81 -15.47 -2.12
CA GLY A 107 12.89 -14.57 -2.55
C GLY A 107 12.44 -13.57 -3.61
N GLU A 108 11.79 -14.05 -4.66
CA GLU A 108 11.40 -13.24 -5.83
C GLU A 108 9.90 -13.19 -6.08
N THR A 109 9.05 -13.82 -5.25
CA THR A 109 7.59 -13.78 -5.42
C THR A 109 6.87 -13.04 -4.30
N GLY A 110 5.76 -12.41 -4.65
CA GLY A 110 4.96 -11.64 -3.71
C GLY A 110 3.56 -11.33 -4.21
N ALA A 111 2.87 -10.47 -3.49
CA ALA A 111 1.59 -9.89 -3.89
C ALA A 111 1.65 -8.37 -3.78
N LEU A 112 1.11 -7.70 -4.80
CA LEU A 112 1.05 -6.25 -4.89
C LEU A 112 -0.37 -5.82 -5.23
N GLY A 113 -0.92 -4.86 -4.51
CA GLY A 113 -2.26 -4.32 -4.80
C GLY A 113 -2.44 -2.91 -4.28
N ALA A 114 -3.21 -2.10 -5.02
CA ALA A 114 -3.54 -0.74 -4.61
C ALA A 114 -4.62 -0.71 -3.51
N THR A 115 -5.35 -1.82 -3.36
CA THR A 115 -6.37 -2.03 -2.32
C THR A 115 -6.33 -3.49 -1.88
N ALA A 116 -6.59 -3.76 -0.60
CA ALA A 116 -6.52 -5.10 0.00
C ALA A 116 -7.35 -6.20 -0.72
N GLY A 117 -8.43 -5.85 -1.42
CA GLY A 117 -9.28 -6.80 -2.16
C GLY A 117 -8.93 -6.99 -3.64
N SER A 118 -7.84 -6.38 -4.12
CA SER A 118 -7.41 -6.46 -5.53
C SER A 118 -5.88 -6.50 -5.58
N THR A 119 -5.32 -7.56 -5.01
CA THR A 119 -3.89 -7.85 -5.08
C THR A 119 -3.65 -8.80 -6.25
N VAL A 120 -2.52 -8.63 -6.92
CA VAL A 120 -2.03 -9.56 -7.94
C VAL A 120 -0.78 -10.23 -7.42
N HIS A 121 -0.64 -11.52 -7.74
CA HIS A 121 0.57 -12.27 -7.45
C HIS A 121 1.61 -11.91 -8.50
N PHE A 122 2.82 -11.61 -8.04
CA PHE A 122 3.91 -11.24 -8.92
C PHE A 122 5.14 -12.06 -8.62
N GLY A 123 6.02 -12.13 -9.61
CA GLY A 123 7.38 -12.60 -9.51
C GLY A 123 8.33 -11.55 -10.08
N VAL A 124 9.57 -11.57 -9.64
CA VAL A 124 10.64 -10.76 -10.22
C VAL A 124 11.53 -11.69 -11.05
N ASN A 125 11.81 -11.32 -12.30
CA ASN A 125 12.70 -12.09 -13.16
C ASN A 125 14.16 -11.63 -13.01
N ASP A 126 15.07 -12.30 -13.71
CA ASP A 126 16.51 -12.04 -13.64
C ASP A 126 16.91 -10.63 -14.12
N LEU A 127 16.04 -9.96 -14.87
CA LEU A 127 16.23 -8.57 -15.32
C LEU A 127 15.64 -7.54 -14.35
N GLY A 128 15.02 -7.98 -13.24
CA GLY A 128 14.36 -7.13 -12.27
C GLY A 128 12.98 -6.63 -12.72
N LEU A 129 12.42 -7.18 -13.80
CA LEU A 129 11.05 -6.90 -14.22
C LEU A 129 10.06 -7.67 -13.35
N ILE A 130 8.92 -7.04 -13.11
CA ILE A 130 7.81 -7.67 -12.41
C ILE A 130 6.99 -8.44 -13.44
N THR A 131 6.88 -9.75 -13.26
CA THR A 131 6.10 -10.66 -14.08
C THR A 131 4.80 -11.02 -13.36
N VAL A 132 3.67 -10.88 -14.04
CA VAL A 132 2.32 -11.16 -13.50
C VAL A 132 1.53 -11.96 -14.52
N LEU A 133 0.68 -12.86 -14.04
CA LEU A 133 -0.22 -13.61 -14.92
C LEU A 133 -1.21 -12.66 -15.61
N ALA A 134 -1.34 -12.74 -16.93
CA ALA A 134 -2.19 -11.85 -17.72
C ALA A 134 -3.65 -11.84 -17.21
N LYS A 135 -4.16 -13.01 -16.85
CA LYS A 135 -5.49 -13.19 -16.26
C LYS A 135 -5.71 -12.33 -15.02
N ASP A 136 -4.75 -12.24 -14.12
CA ASP A 136 -4.89 -11.51 -12.86
C ASP A 136 -5.05 -10.01 -13.13
N ILE A 137 -4.27 -9.48 -14.09
CA ILE A 137 -4.40 -8.09 -14.56
C ILE A 137 -5.75 -7.86 -15.26
N GLY A 138 -6.17 -8.79 -16.11
CA GLY A 138 -7.46 -8.72 -16.82
C GLY A 138 -8.68 -8.71 -15.89
N GLN A 139 -8.55 -9.22 -14.66
CA GLN A 139 -9.61 -9.24 -13.65
C GLN A 139 -9.62 -8.00 -12.74
N LEU A 140 -8.59 -7.16 -12.79
CA LEU A 140 -8.53 -5.95 -11.98
C LEU A 140 -9.59 -4.94 -12.37
N PRO A 141 -10.06 -4.09 -11.43
CA PRO A 141 -10.84 -2.91 -11.78
C PRO A 141 -10.09 -2.06 -12.80
N GLN A 142 -10.83 -1.52 -13.77
CA GLN A 142 -10.24 -0.82 -14.91
C GLN A 142 -9.28 0.33 -14.52
N TRP A 143 -9.55 1.06 -13.42
CA TRP A 143 -8.63 2.11 -12.96
C TRP A 143 -7.27 1.55 -12.52
N GLN A 144 -7.22 0.33 -11.98
CA GLN A 144 -5.96 -0.36 -11.68
C GLN A 144 -5.33 -0.87 -12.97
N GLN A 145 -6.10 -1.40 -13.91
CA GLN A 145 -5.57 -1.77 -15.23
C GLN A 145 -4.86 -0.59 -15.91
N ARG A 146 -5.37 0.66 -15.78
CA ARG A 146 -4.70 1.87 -16.30
C ARG A 146 -3.37 2.14 -15.61
N LEU A 147 -3.33 1.88 -14.30
CA LEU A 147 -2.10 2.02 -13.52
C LEU A 147 -1.04 1.02 -13.98
N TRP A 148 -1.44 -0.24 -14.15
CA TRP A 148 -0.56 -1.32 -14.62
C TRP A 148 -0.11 -1.11 -16.07
N SER A 149 -1.01 -0.70 -16.97
CA SER A 149 -0.66 -0.49 -18.38
C SER A 149 0.34 0.64 -18.60
N ALA A 150 0.37 1.64 -17.71
CA ALA A 150 1.36 2.72 -17.76
C ALA A 150 2.80 2.26 -17.52
N HIS A 151 2.98 1.10 -16.85
CA HIS A 151 4.29 0.51 -16.55
C HIS A 151 4.54 -0.81 -17.28
N ASN A 152 3.62 -1.21 -18.17
CA ASN A 152 3.75 -2.42 -18.96
C ASN A 152 4.81 -2.24 -20.04
N VAL A 153 5.69 -3.23 -20.14
CA VAL A 153 6.74 -3.31 -21.14
C VAL A 153 6.53 -4.53 -22.02
N THR A 154 7.20 -4.55 -23.19
CA THR A 154 7.30 -5.77 -23.99
C THR A 154 7.95 -6.87 -23.16
N PRO A 155 7.60 -8.15 -23.38
CA PRO A 155 8.26 -9.24 -22.70
C PRO A 155 9.79 -9.17 -22.91
N GLU A 156 10.53 -9.19 -21.82
CA GLU A 156 11.98 -9.12 -21.85
C GLU A 156 12.53 -10.10 -20.80
N GLY A 157 13.44 -10.96 -21.26
CA GLY A 157 13.93 -12.08 -20.47
C GLY A 157 12.88 -13.18 -20.27
N GLU A 158 13.19 -14.10 -19.36
CA GLU A 158 12.27 -15.17 -18.98
C GLU A 158 11.30 -14.70 -17.89
N VAL A 159 10.26 -15.50 -17.65
CA VAL A 159 9.36 -15.32 -16.50
C VAL A 159 10.15 -15.58 -15.22
N SER A 160 9.74 -14.96 -14.11
CA SER A 160 10.27 -15.31 -12.79
C SER A 160 10.19 -16.83 -12.55
N SER A 161 11.35 -17.46 -12.35
CA SER A 161 11.47 -18.91 -12.16
C SER A 161 10.66 -19.39 -10.96
N GLU A 162 10.79 -18.72 -9.82
CA GLU A 162 10.04 -19.03 -8.60
C GLU A 162 8.52 -18.93 -8.81
N LEU A 163 8.06 -17.92 -9.54
CA LEU A 163 6.62 -17.73 -9.81
C LEU A 163 6.10 -18.80 -10.75
N PHE A 164 6.85 -19.11 -11.81
CA PHE A 164 6.50 -20.15 -12.76
C PHE A 164 6.45 -21.51 -12.08
N GLU A 165 7.45 -21.85 -11.27
CA GLU A 165 7.47 -23.09 -10.49
C GLU A 165 6.28 -23.18 -9.53
N ALA A 166 5.99 -22.10 -8.79
CA ALA A 166 4.89 -22.09 -7.83
C ALA A 166 3.51 -22.22 -8.50
N GLN A 167 3.26 -21.50 -9.60
CA GLN A 167 1.94 -21.46 -10.23
C GLN A 167 1.70 -22.54 -11.29
N MET A 168 2.72 -22.92 -12.07
CA MET A 168 2.59 -23.85 -13.19
C MET A 168 3.06 -25.27 -12.82
N MET A 169 4.10 -25.38 -12.00
CA MET A 169 4.68 -26.68 -11.61
C MET A 169 4.23 -27.17 -10.23
N LEU A 170 3.56 -26.31 -9.45
CA LEU A 170 3.15 -26.57 -8.06
C LEU A 170 4.33 -26.85 -7.13
N ILE A 171 5.47 -26.22 -7.40
CA ILE A 171 6.70 -26.31 -6.60
C ILE A 171 6.90 -24.96 -5.91
N PRO A 172 6.50 -24.80 -4.64
CA PRO A 172 6.70 -23.54 -3.93
C PRO A 172 8.19 -23.31 -3.68
N ALA A 173 8.65 -22.08 -3.92
CA ALA A 173 10.04 -21.70 -3.66
C ALA A 173 10.38 -21.83 -2.17
N SER A 174 11.57 -22.36 -1.87
CA SER A 174 12.10 -22.46 -0.50
C SER A 174 12.90 -21.22 -0.08
N THR A 175 13.08 -20.27 -0.98
CA THR A 175 13.78 -19.02 -0.75
C THR A 175 12.93 -18.07 0.09
N LYS A 176 13.59 -17.07 0.68
CA LYS A 176 12.92 -16.06 1.50
C LYS A 176 13.35 -14.67 1.09
N ALA A 177 12.39 -13.76 1.00
CA ALA A 177 12.67 -12.36 0.75
C ALA A 177 13.41 -11.74 1.96
N PRO A 178 14.50 -10.99 1.74
CA PRO A 178 15.18 -10.26 2.81
C PRO A 178 14.23 -9.29 3.51
N GLU A 179 13.26 -8.71 2.80
CA GLU A 179 12.24 -7.82 3.35
C GLU A 179 11.40 -8.47 4.46
N GLY A 180 11.06 -9.75 4.30
CA GLY A 180 10.30 -10.51 5.31
C GLY A 180 11.14 -10.86 6.54
N GLU A 181 12.45 -11.01 6.36
CA GLU A 181 13.37 -11.44 7.42
C GLU A 181 13.88 -10.28 8.28
N VAL A 182 13.80 -9.01 7.83
CA VAL A 182 14.32 -7.85 8.59
C VAL A 182 13.74 -7.79 9.99
N GLN A 183 12.42 -7.92 10.13
CA GLN A 183 11.77 -7.81 11.44
C GLN A 183 12.16 -8.97 12.35
N ASP A 184 12.21 -10.19 11.82
CA ASP A 184 12.56 -11.39 12.57
C ASP A 184 14.04 -11.37 12.99
N ALA A 185 14.94 -10.89 12.14
CA ALA A 185 16.34 -10.69 12.46
C ALA A 185 16.52 -9.66 13.61
N LEU A 186 15.82 -8.53 13.55
CA LEU A 186 15.86 -7.52 14.62
C LEU A 186 15.30 -8.06 15.94
N ASN A 187 14.18 -8.77 15.89
CA ASN A 187 13.57 -9.42 17.07
C ASN A 187 14.49 -10.48 17.67
N THR A 188 15.08 -11.33 16.83
CA THR A 188 15.99 -12.40 17.26
C THR A 188 17.25 -11.84 17.89
N LEU A 189 17.80 -10.76 17.33
CA LEU A 189 18.95 -10.04 17.88
C LEU A 189 18.63 -9.46 19.26
N ASP A 190 17.52 -8.73 19.39
CA ASP A 190 17.11 -8.12 20.66
C ASP A 190 16.82 -9.17 21.74
N ALA A 191 16.11 -10.24 21.38
CA ALA A 191 15.81 -11.35 22.29
C ALA A 191 17.09 -12.05 22.77
N SER A 192 18.06 -12.26 21.87
CA SER A 192 19.34 -12.88 22.22
C SER A 192 20.17 -11.98 23.15
N PHE A 193 20.17 -10.67 22.89
CA PHE A 193 20.84 -9.70 23.77
C PHE A 193 20.20 -9.66 25.16
N LYS A 194 18.86 -9.57 25.21
CA LYS A 194 18.08 -9.57 26.45
C LYS A 194 18.26 -10.85 27.26
N LYS A 195 18.33 -12.01 26.61
CA LYS A 195 18.62 -13.28 27.28
C LYS A 195 20.01 -13.30 27.94
N ARG A 196 20.99 -12.65 27.32
CA ARG A 196 22.38 -12.65 27.79
C ARG A 196 22.66 -11.59 28.85
N TYR A 197 22.07 -10.40 28.71
CA TYR A 197 22.41 -9.21 29.51
C TYR A 197 21.27 -8.69 30.38
N GLY A 198 20.04 -9.21 30.23
CA GLY A 198 18.87 -8.84 31.03
C GLY A 198 18.16 -7.55 30.58
N THR A 199 18.71 -6.82 29.61
CA THR A 199 18.19 -5.55 29.08
C THR A 199 17.94 -5.65 27.57
N SER A 200 17.05 -4.82 27.02
CA SER A 200 16.81 -4.78 25.57
C SER A 200 17.90 -3.96 24.86
N LEU A 201 18.31 -4.38 23.67
CA LEU A 201 19.27 -3.68 22.82
C LEU A 201 18.59 -2.58 22.01
N LEU A 202 17.37 -2.82 21.54
CA LEU A 202 16.64 -1.95 20.63
C LEU A 202 15.52 -1.23 21.35
N ARG A 203 15.59 0.11 21.38
CA ARG A 203 14.53 0.96 21.90
C ARG A 203 13.23 0.75 21.10
N GLU A 204 12.11 0.75 21.81
CA GLU A 204 10.79 0.75 21.18
C GLU A 204 10.53 2.10 20.52
N HIS A 205 9.94 2.08 19.33
CA HIS A 205 9.53 3.29 18.64
C HIS A 205 8.26 3.03 17.82
N SER A 206 7.31 3.95 17.90
CA SER A 206 6.04 3.91 17.14
C SER A 206 6.19 3.87 15.62
N SER A 207 7.36 4.24 15.07
CA SER A 207 7.60 4.31 13.63
C SER A 207 8.03 2.98 13.02
N VAL A 208 8.39 1.98 13.84
CA VAL A 208 8.94 0.69 13.37
C VAL A 208 8.02 0.02 12.35
N THR A 209 6.73 -0.09 12.65
CA THR A 209 5.76 -0.69 11.73
C THR A 209 5.68 0.03 10.38
N GLN A 210 5.80 1.36 10.39
CA GLN A 210 5.79 2.16 9.15
C GLN A 210 7.11 2.00 8.38
N LEU A 211 8.24 1.99 9.08
CA LEU A 211 9.56 1.82 8.47
C LEU A 211 9.68 0.44 7.82
N LEU A 212 9.25 -0.63 8.47
CA LEU A 212 9.25 -1.98 7.89
C LEU A 212 8.44 -2.06 6.59
N ARG A 213 7.28 -1.40 6.54
CA ARG A 213 6.47 -1.34 5.32
C ARG A 213 7.15 -0.58 4.18
N ALA A 214 8.03 0.36 4.50
CA ALA A 214 8.79 1.17 3.53
C ALA A 214 10.13 0.52 3.11
N VAL A 215 10.53 -0.59 3.76
CA VAL A 215 11.74 -1.33 3.47
C VAL A 215 11.43 -2.42 2.45
N HIS A 216 11.64 -2.11 1.17
CA HIS A 216 11.55 -3.07 0.07
C HIS A 216 12.44 -2.67 -1.10
N ARG A 217 12.94 -3.65 -1.85
CA ARG A 217 13.91 -3.43 -2.94
C ARG A 217 13.41 -2.51 -4.07
N PHE A 218 12.11 -2.50 -4.37
CA PHE A 218 11.56 -1.68 -5.45
C PHE A 218 11.77 -0.18 -5.26
N ARG A 219 11.97 0.27 -4.03
CA ARG A 219 12.28 1.66 -3.74
C ARG A 219 13.64 2.07 -4.29
N ALA A 220 14.60 1.16 -4.41
CA ALA A 220 15.93 1.46 -4.95
C ALA A 220 15.91 1.84 -6.45
N VAL A 221 14.81 1.58 -7.16
CA VAL A 221 14.65 1.93 -8.58
C VAL A 221 14.31 3.41 -8.78
N GLU A 222 13.65 4.05 -7.81
CA GLU A 222 13.33 5.47 -7.90
C GLU A 222 14.57 6.36 -7.68
N GLU A 223 14.56 7.55 -8.28
CA GLU A 223 15.63 8.53 -8.07
C GLU A 223 15.77 8.89 -6.59
N GLY A 224 16.98 8.71 -6.05
CA GLY A 224 17.26 8.90 -4.62
C GLY A 224 16.71 7.80 -3.69
N GLY A 225 15.93 6.85 -4.21
CA GLY A 225 15.25 5.83 -3.44
C GLY A 225 16.17 4.86 -2.71
N LEU A 226 17.36 4.57 -3.26
CA LEU A 226 18.39 3.76 -2.59
C LEU A 226 18.94 4.44 -1.32
N LEU A 227 19.22 5.75 -1.38
CA LEU A 227 19.70 6.52 -0.24
C LEU A 227 18.62 6.57 0.85
N ASP A 228 17.39 6.76 0.42
CA ASP A 228 16.22 6.83 1.27
C ASP A 228 15.94 5.48 1.95
N LEU A 229 16.04 4.36 1.22
CA LEU A 229 15.97 3.01 1.79
C LEU A 229 17.08 2.79 2.83
N SER A 230 18.30 3.25 2.53
CA SER A 230 19.44 3.15 3.45
C SER A 230 19.20 3.92 4.75
N LYS A 231 18.63 5.12 4.68
CA LYS A 231 18.25 5.91 5.88
C LYS A 231 17.23 5.17 6.73
N ASP A 232 16.23 4.55 6.12
CA ASP A 232 15.19 3.86 6.89
C ASP A 232 15.70 2.55 7.52
N LEU A 233 16.62 1.84 6.86
CA LEU A 233 17.35 0.73 7.48
C LEU A 233 18.20 1.20 8.68
N MET A 234 18.88 2.33 8.56
CA MET A 234 19.64 2.94 9.67
C MET A 234 18.74 3.34 10.84
N ARG A 235 17.54 3.87 10.57
CA ARG A 235 16.53 4.19 11.59
C ARG A 235 15.98 2.95 12.29
N LEU A 236 15.79 1.86 11.55
CA LEU A 236 15.29 0.60 12.11
C LEU A 236 16.29 -0.05 13.06
N PHE A 237 17.59 0.12 12.80
CA PHE A 237 18.65 -0.47 13.60
C PHE A 237 19.45 0.57 14.39
N SER A 238 20.39 1.27 13.75
CA SER A 238 21.40 2.10 14.42
C SER A 238 20.83 3.19 15.32
N GLU A 239 19.77 3.88 14.90
CA GLU A 239 19.16 4.94 15.72
C GLU A 239 18.39 4.39 16.94
N ARG A 240 18.01 3.11 16.90
CA ARG A 240 17.29 2.43 17.96
C ARG A 240 18.20 1.70 18.95
N VAL A 241 19.48 1.55 18.63
CA VAL A 241 20.44 0.91 19.55
C VAL A 241 20.54 1.71 20.85
N ASP A 242 20.30 1.02 21.97
CA ASP A 242 20.46 1.59 23.30
C ASP A 242 21.93 1.51 23.74
N VAL A 243 22.67 2.60 23.50
CA VAL A 243 24.09 2.70 23.86
C VAL A 243 24.30 2.56 25.37
N ASP A 244 23.34 2.98 26.19
CA ASP A 244 23.43 2.88 27.64
C ASP A 244 23.27 1.42 28.12
N ALA A 245 22.50 0.60 27.38
CA ALA A 245 22.42 -0.84 27.61
C ALA A 245 23.68 -1.58 27.13
N LEU A 246 24.39 -1.07 26.12
CA LEU A 246 25.63 -1.67 25.61
C LEU A 246 26.84 -1.38 26.50
N THR A 247 27.03 -0.12 26.91
CA THR A 247 28.26 0.35 27.54
C THR A 247 28.73 -0.46 28.76
N PRO A 248 27.85 -0.96 29.67
CA PRO A 248 28.26 -1.76 30.82
C PRO A 248 28.85 -3.14 30.47
N HIS A 249 28.55 -3.66 29.27
CA HIS A 249 28.90 -5.02 28.86
C HIS A 249 30.09 -5.08 27.89
N PHE A 250 30.56 -3.94 27.40
CA PHE A 250 31.69 -3.83 26.50
C PHE A 250 32.75 -2.88 27.09
N THR A 251 33.91 -3.43 27.45
CA THR A 251 35.09 -2.64 27.74
C THR A 251 35.66 -2.09 26.43
N LEU A 252 35.34 -0.84 26.10
CA LEU A 252 36.06 -0.12 25.04
C LEU A 252 37.54 -0.12 25.40
N ALA A 253 38.40 -0.60 24.49
CA ALA A 253 39.84 -0.53 24.67
C ALA A 253 40.23 0.95 24.87
N ASN A 254 40.95 1.25 25.95
CA ASN A 254 41.34 2.59 26.37
C ASN A 254 41.95 3.39 25.20
N GLY A 255 41.21 4.37 24.66
CA GLY A 255 41.71 5.28 23.62
C GLY A 255 40.65 6.07 22.86
N GLU A 256 39.43 5.55 22.70
CA GLU A 256 38.38 6.27 21.97
C GLU A 256 37.57 7.16 22.90
N LYS A 257 37.89 8.45 22.90
CA LYS A 257 37.14 9.47 23.64
C LYS A 257 35.68 9.47 23.21
N LYS A 258 34.79 9.33 24.19
CA LYS A 258 33.36 9.62 24.12
C LYS A 258 33.16 10.97 23.44
N ARG A 259 32.70 11.02 22.18
CA ARG A 259 32.25 12.28 21.58
C ARG A 259 30.99 12.69 22.34
N ALA A 260 31.15 13.66 23.24
CA ALA A 260 30.03 14.32 23.88
C ALA A 260 29.13 14.93 22.80
N ARG A 261 27.85 14.55 22.81
CA ARG A 261 26.78 15.39 22.27
C ARG A 261 26.32 16.32 23.38
#